data_AF-A0A2A2K0B6-F1
#
_entry.id   AF-A0A2A2K0B6-F1
#
_cell.length_a   1.000
_cell.length_b   1.000
_cell.length_c   1.000
_cell.angle_alpha   90.00
_cell.angle_beta   90.00
_cell.angle_gamma   90.00
#
_symmetry.space_group_name_H-M   'P 1'
#
loop_
_entity.id
_entity.type
_entity.pdbx_description
1 polymer ?
#
loop_
_entity_poly.entity_id
_entity_poly.type
_entity_poly.pdbx_seq_one_letter_code
_entity_poly.pdbx_strand_id
1 'polypeptide(L)'
;RTVGEKSGADILVEALCDLGVEVVFGYPGGAVLPIYDAMFRANANGTRIKHILVRHEQAATHAAEGYARSTGKPGVVLVTSGPGATNAVTGITDALLDSIPMVVITGQVPTGLIGTDAFQEADTVGITRHCTKHNYLVKDPAKLGPTIHEAFHIATSGRPGPVVVDIPKDVQVATARYTKPGPIQHKTYRPRVKAPQSEIEQVVDMLAAAERPILYTGGGADLVIAIGSRFDDRVTGRLDAFSPNSRKVHIDIDRSSVNKNVRVDLAVIADAGHAMEDMVRIWKARQHPKPDTTDWWRRIAGWRAVGCLDFPETASDIMPQRAIRALCGRHSTSASRSPTGG
;
A
#
# COMPACT_ATOMS: atom_id res chain seq x y z
N ARG A 1 -25.64 -20.17 -17.63
CA ARG A 1 -25.45 -21.37 -16.77
C ARG A 1 -26.19 -21.12 -15.47
N THR A 2 -27.17 -21.94 -15.12
CA THR A 2 -27.78 -21.94 -13.78
C THR A 2 -26.66 -22.08 -12.76
N VAL A 3 -26.46 -21.05 -11.94
CA VAL A 3 -25.40 -21.04 -10.94
C VAL A 3 -25.83 -22.00 -9.83
N GLY A 4 -25.26 -23.20 -9.83
CA GLY A 4 -25.42 -24.15 -8.73
C GLY A 4 -24.83 -23.59 -7.44
N GLU A 5 -25.29 -24.09 -6.30
CA GLU A 5 -24.70 -23.74 -5.01
C GLU A 5 -23.25 -24.26 -4.92
N LYS A 6 -22.41 -23.52 -4.19
CA LYS A 6 -20.99 -23.83 -3.97
C LYS A 6 -20.67 -23.67 -2.49
N SER A 7 -19.69 -24.43 -1.99
CA SER A 7 -19.20 -24.22 -0.63
C SER A 7 -18.60 -22.82 -0.48
N GLY A 8 -18.63 -22.23 0.72
CA GLY A 8 -17.97 -20.94 0.97
C GLY A 8 -16.50 -20.94 0.56
N ALA A 9 -15.78 -22.04 0.76
CA ALA A 9 -14.40 -22.21 0.32
C ALA A 9 -14.25 -22.12 -1.21
N ASP A 10 -15.13 -22.78 -1.98
CA ASP A 10 -15.14 -22.68 -3.44
C ASP A 10 -15.51 -21.26 -3.91
N ILE A 11 -16.45 -20.59 -3.21
CA ILE A 11 -16.84 -19.20 -3.46
C ILE A 11 -15.65 -18.26 -3.27
N LEU A 12 -14.89 -18.43 -2.19
CA LEU A 12 -13.70 -17.63 -1.92
C LEU A 12 -12.66 -17.79 -3.04
N VAL A 13 -12.35 -19.03 -3.42
CA VAL A 13 -11.36 -19.30 -4.48
C VAL A 13 -11.80 -18.70 -5.81
N GLU A 14 -13.08 -18.84 -6.17
CA GLU A 14 -13.62 -18.23 -7.39
C GLU A 14 -13.59 -16.69 -7.33
N ALA A 15 -13.93 -16.09 -6.19
CA ALA A 15 -13.84 -14.65 -6.00
C ALA A 15 -12.40 -14.13 -6.13
N LEU A 16 -11.41 -14.83 -5.57
CA LEU A 16 -10.00 -14.49 -5.73
C LEU A 16 -9.56 -14.57 -7.20
N CYS A 17 -10.04 -15.57 -7.95
CA CYS A 17 -9.77 -15.67 -9.39
C CYS A 17 -10.41 -14.52 -10.17
N ASP A 18 -11.65 -14.17 -9.83
CA ASP A 18 -12.38 -13.05 -10.42
C ASP A 18 -11.69 -11.69 -10.23
N LEU A 19 -10.93 -11.57 -9.14
CA LEU A 19 -10.12 -10.42 -8.75
C LEU A 19 -8.69 -10.47 -9.33
N GLY A 20 -8.36 -11.51 -10.10
CA GLY A 20 -7.05 -11.66 -10.75
C GLY A 20 -5.93 -12.04 -9.81
N VAL A 21 -6.24 -12.69 -8.68
CA VAL A 21 -5.22 -13.15 -7.73
C VAL A 21 -4.45 -14.32 -8.32
N GLU A 22 -3.12 -14.14 -8.42
CA GLU A 22 -2.19 -15.14 -8.97
C GLU A 22 -1.42 -15.87 -7.88
N VAL A 23 -1.20 -15.22 -6.72
CA VAL A 23 -0.34 -15.72 -5.65
C VAL A 23 -1.01 -15.50 -4.30
N VAL A 24 -0.99 -16.53 -3.45
CA VAL A 24 -1.41 -16.47 -2.05
C VAL A 24 -0.27 -16.95 -1.17
N PHE A 25 0.12 -16.14 -0.19
CA PHE A 25 1.13 -16.51 0.81
C PHE A 25 0.41 -17.03 2.05
N GLY A 26 0.79 -18.19 2.57
CA GLY A 26 0.05 -18.71 3.71
C GLY A 26 0.64 -19.89 4.42
N TYR A 27 0.05 -20.18 5.57
CA TYR A 27 0.40 -21.31 6.42
C TYR A 27 -0.89 -22.08 6.79
N PRO A 28 -0.97 -23.40 6.53
CA PRO A 28 -2.20 -24.16 6.74
C PRO A 28 -2.47 -24.43 8.23
N GLY A 29 -3.74 -24.57 8.58
CA GLY A 29 -4.19 -24.99 9.91
C GLY A 29 -5.66 -25.39 9.92
N GLY A 30 -6.12 -25.99 11.02
CA GLY A 30 -7.40 -26.71 11.11
C GLY A 30 -8.65 -25.88 10.75
N ALA A 31 -8.60 -24.57 10.95
CA ALA A 31 -9.70 -23.66 10.67
C ALA A 31 -9.77 -23.19 9.21
N VAL A 32 -8.73 -23.41 8.39
CA VAL A 32 -8.69 -23.03 6.96
C VAL A 32 -8.50 -24.21 6.01
N LEU A 33 -8.46 -25.45 6.51
CA LEU A 33 -8.34 -26.65 5.68
C LEU A 33 -9.37 -26.72 4.53
N PRO A 34 -10.66 -26.36 4.71
CA PRO A 34 -11.61 -26.33 3.59
C PRO A 34 -11.16 -25.40 2.44
N ILE A 35 -10.55 -24.25 2.76
CA ILE A 35 -10.03 -23.31 1.75
C ILE A 35 -8.84 -23.91 1.00
N TYR A 36 -7.93 -24.57 1.70
CA TYR A 36 -6.80 -25.27 1.07
C TYR A 36 -7.25 -26.40 0.16
N ASP A 37 -8.24 -27.19 0.57
CA ASP A 37 -8.85 -28.23 -0.26
C ASP A 37 -9.51 -27.66 -1.52
N ALA A 38 -10.32 -26.60 -1.37
CA ALA A 38 -10.95 -25.93 -2.49
C ALA A 38 -9.92 -25.37 -3.49
N MET A 39 -8.84 -24.75 -3.01
CA MET A 39 -7.76 -24.24 -3.85
C MET A 39 -7.02 -25.38 -4.58
N PHE A 40 -6.79 -26.51 -3.90
CA PHE A 40 -6.18 -27.70 -4.52
C PHE A 40 -7.07 -28.26 -5.64
N ARG A 41 -8.38 -28.44 -5.38
CA ARG A 41 -9.35 -28.90 -6.39
C ARG A 41 -9.49 -27.94 -7.56
N ALA A 42 -9.56 -26.63 -7.30
CA ALA A 42 -9.63 -25.62 -8.34
C ALA A 42 -8.38 -25.64 -9.23
N ASN A 43 -7.21 -25.82 -8.63
CA ASN A 43 -5.94 -25.88 -9.35
C ASN A 43 -5.83 -27.13 -10.25
N ALA A 44 -6.36 -28.27 -9.80
CA ALA A 44 -6.46 -29.47 -10.64
C ALA A 44 -7.35 -29.25 -11.89
N ASN A 45 -8.30 -28.32 -11.82
CA ASN A 45 -9.24 -27.99 -12.90
C ASN A 45 -8.78 -26.80 -13.78
N GLY A 46 -7.49 -26.41 -13.73
CA GLY A 46 -6.91 -25.41 -14.60
C GLY A 46 -6.91 -23.97 -14.06
N THR A 47 -7.48 -23.75 -12.87
CA THR A 47 -7.23 -22.51 -12.10
C THR A 47 -5.77 -22.52 -11.64
N ARG A 48 -5.10 -21.37 -11.51
CA ARG A 48 -3.70 -21.33 -11.04
C ARG A 48 -3.48 -20.24 -10.01
N ILE A 49 -4.11 -20.37 -8.85
CA ILE A 49 -3.65 -19.62 -7.68
C ILE A 49 -2.42 -20.36 -7.13
N LYS A 50 -1.25 -19.72 -7.23
CA LYS A 50 -0.01 -20.26 -6.69
C LYS A 50 0.02 -20.02 -5.19
N HIS A 51 -0.06 -21.09 -4.40
CA HIS A 51 0.20 -21.02 -2.98
C HIS A 51 1.70 -21.03 -2.69
N ILE A 52 2.17 -20.06 -1.90
CA ILE A 52 3.52 -20.01 -1.36
C ILE A 52 3.44 -20.35 0.12
N LEU A 53 3.85 -21.58 0.46
CA LEU A 53 3.98 -22.02 1.84
C LEU A 53 5.15 -21.29 2.51
N VAL A 54 4.83 -20.52 3.54
CA VAL A 54 5.84 -19.89 4.39
C VAL A 54 6.18 -20.78 5.59
N ARG A 55 7.19 -20.39 6.38
CA ARG A 55 7.56 -21.10 7.62
C ARG A 55 7.02 -20.47 8.90
N HIS A 56 6.40 -19.30 8.79
CA HIS A 56 5.75 -18.57 9.86
C HIS A 56 4.75 -17.57 9.25
N GLU A 57 3.59 -17.32 9.86
CA GLU A 57 2.54 -16.46 9.30
C GLU A 57 2.99 -15.00 9.15
N GLN A 58 3.87 -14.51 10.04
CA GLN A 58 4.52 -13.21 9.87
C GLN A 58 5.30 -13.11 8.53
N ALA A 59 5.92 -14.22 8.08
CA ALA A 59 6.58 -14.23 6.79
C ALA A 59 5.56 -14.21 5.63
N ALA A 60 4.33 -14.70 5.82
CA ALA A 60 3.29 -14.58 4.80
C ALA A 60 2.89 -13.12 4.60
N THR A 61 2.68 -12.37 5.67
CA THR A 61 2.33 -10.94 5.57
C THR A 61 3.46 -10.15 4.93
N HIS A 62 4.71 -10.27 5.40
CA HIS A 62 5.82 -9.53 4.78
C HIS A 62 6.14 -9.97 3.34
N ALA A 63 5.94 -11.24 2.99
CA ALA A 63 6.07 -11.69 1.60
C ALA A 63 4.96 -11.08 0.71
N ALA A 64 3.73 -11.01 1.21
CA ALA A 64 2.62 -10.35 0.54
C ALA A 64 2.87 -8.84 0.39
N GLU A 65 3.51 -8.18 1.36
CA GLU A 65 3.96 -6.79 1.23
C GLU A 65 5.02 -6.63 0.14
N GLY A 66 6.04 -7.49 0.13
CA GLY A 66 7.07 -7.48 -0.90
C GLY A 66 6.48 -7.68 -2.31
N TYR A 67 5.51 -8.59 -2.44
CA TYR A 67 4.75 -8.78 -3.66
C TYR A 67 3.98 -7.52 -4.06
N ALA A 68 3.29 -6.88 -3.12
CA ALA A 68 2.50 -5.68 -3.41
C ALA A 68 3.38 -4.50 -3.84
N ARG A 69 4.49 -4.26 -3.13
CA ARG A 69 5.44 -3.18 -3.45
C ARG A 69 6.14 -3.36 -4.80
N SER A 70 6.43 -4.61 -5.19
CA SER A 70 7.16 -4.91 -6.43
C SER A 70 6.27 -5.05 -7.67
N THR A 71 4.97 -5.29 -7.50
CA THR A 71 4.05 -5.53 -8.62
C THR A 71 2.96 -4.47 -8.78
N GLY A 72 2.66 -3.69 -7.74
CA GLY A 72 1.50 -2.80 -7.68
C GLY A 72 0.15 -3.53 -7.52
N LYS A 73 0.14 -4.86 -7.43
CA LYS A 73 -1.07 -5.67 -7.16
C LYS A 73 -1.26 -5.87 -5.65
N PRO A 74 -2.49 -6.04 -5.14
CA PRO A 74 -2.69 -6.34 -3.72
C PRO A 74 -2.06 -7.68 -3.31
N GLY A 75 -1.37 -7.71 -2.18
CA GLY A 75 -0.86 -8.94 -1.58
C GLY A 75 -1.98 -9.73 -0.91
N VAL A 76 -1.98 -11.06 -1.05
CA VAL A 76 -3.01 -11.92 -0.44
C VAL A 76 -2.38 -12.91 0.54
N VAL A 77 -2.90 -12.92 1.76
CA VAL A 77 -2.43 -13.76 2.86
C VAL A 77 -3.53 -14.73 3.28
N LEU A 78 -3.18 -15.99 3.55
CA LEU A 78 -4.10 -17.00 4.09
C LEU A 78 -3.49 -17.68 5.32
N VAL A 79 -4.11 -17.51 6.48
CA VAL A 79 -3.64 -18.08 7.76
C VAL A 79 -4.80 -18.68 8.56
N THR A 80 -4.49 -19.61 9.45
CA THR A 80 -5.50 -20.24 10.33
C THR A 80 -5.96 -19.30 11.47
N SER A 81 -6.95 -19.75 12.25
CA SER A 81 -7.45 -19.06 13.44
C SER A 81 -6.41 -18.93 14.57
N GLY A 82 -6.77 -18.21 15.63
CA GLY A 82 -6.00 -18.18 16.87
C GLY A 82 -4.55 -17.72 16.63
N PRO A 83 -3.55 -18.59 16.87
CA PRO A 83 -2.14 -18.24 16.71
C PRO A 83 -1.77 -17.84 15.27
N GLY A 84 -2.42 -18.41 14.24
CA GLY A 84 -2.13 -18.04 12.86
C GLY A 84 -2.48 -16.60 12.56
N ALA A 85 -3.65 -16.16 13.03
CA ALA A 85 -4.11 -14.79 12.91
C ALA A 85 -3.28 -13.81 13.76
N THR A 86 -2.94 -14.16 15.00
CA THR A 86 -2.14 -13.28 15.86
C THR A 86 -0.69 -13.13 15.40
N ASN A 87 -0.09 -14.17 14.82
CA ASN A 87 1.24 -14.10 14.20
C ASN A 87 1.30 -13.15 12.99
N ALA A 88 0.16 -12.88 12.34
CA ALA A 88 0.09 -11.98 11.19
C ALA A 88 0.04 -10.49 11.58
N VAL A 89 -0.25 -10.16 12.85
CA VAL A 89 -0.53 -8.78 13.31
C VAL A 89 0.59 -7.80 13.03
N THR A 90 1.85 -8.21 13.17
CA THR A 90 3.00 -7.32 12.91
C THR A 90 3.04 -6.88 11.44
N GLY A 91 2.92 -7.80 10.49
CA GLY A 91 2.92 -7.44 9.06
C GLY A 91 1.63 -6.76 8.60
N ILE A 92 0.50 -7.02 9.27
CA ILE A 92 -0.72 -6.21 9.08
C ILE A 92 -0.45 -4.76 9.49
N THR A 93 0.17 -4.56 10.65
CA THR A 93 0.48 -3.21 11.15
C THR A 93 1.48 -2.49 10.24
N ASP A 94 2.51 -3.20 9.79
CA ASP A 94 3.53 -2.68 8.85
C ASP A 94 2.86 -2.19 7.55
N ALA A 95 2.03 -3.04 6.94
CA ALA A 95 1.27 -2.70 5.75
C ALA A 95 0.35 -1.48 5.94
N LEU A 96 -0.25 -1.28 7.11
CA LEU A 96 -1.07 -0.10 7.39
C LEU A 96 -0.22 1.18 7.43
N LEU A 97 0.89 1.14 8.16
CA LEU A 97 1.76 2.31 8.35
C LEU A 97 2.38 2.77 7.02
N ASP A 98 2.71 1.81 6.15
CA ASP A 98 3.31 2.04 4.84
C ASP A 98 2.28 2.10 3.69
N SER A 99 0.99 2.02 3.99
CA SER A 99 -0.11 2.14 3.01
C SER A 99 -0.01 1.10 1.88
N ILE A 100 0.23 -0.16 2.26
CA ILE A 100 0.39 -1.29 1.35
C ILE A 100 -0.96 -2.01 1.14
N PRO A 101 -1.42 -2.18 -0.12
CA PRO A 101 -2.65 -2.92 -0.38
C PRO A 101 -2.46 -4.40 -0.06
N MET A 102 -3.18 -4.89 0.95
CA MET A 102 -3.12 -6.29 1.38
C MET A 102 -4.50 -6.78 1.78
N VAL A 103 -4.83 -8.02 1.44
CA VAL A 103 -6.01 -8.72 1.95
C VAL A 103 -5.57 -9.94 2.73
N VAL A 104 -5.89 -9.96 4.03
CA VAL A 104 -5.52 -11.04 4.93
C VAL A 104 -6.77 -11.86 5.26
N ILE A 105 -6.75 -13.11 4.82
CA ILE A 105 -7.83 -14.07 5.06
C ILE A 105 -7.42 -14.92 6.27
N THR A 106 -8.25 -14.88 7.31
CA THR A 106 -8.07 -15.68 8.51
C THR A 106 -9.19 -16.70 8.63
N GLY A 107 -8.86 -17.93 9.01
CA GLY A 107 -9.87 -18.87 9.48
C GLY A 107 -10.34 -18.51 10.89
N GLN A 108 -11.55 -18.93 11.23
CA GLN A 108 -12.10 -18.79 12.57
C GLN A 108 -12.79 -20.09 13.02
N VAL A 109 -12.99 -20.23 14.33
CA VAL A 109 -13.86 -21.28 14.88
C VAL A 109 -15.28 -21.17 14.29
N PRO A 110 -16.07 -22.26 14.26
CA PRO A 110 -17.46 -22.22 13.84
C PRO A 110 -18.26 -21.11 14.54
N THR A 111 -19.22 -20.49 13.85
CA THR A 111 -19.95 -19.31 14.36
C THR A 111 -20.57 -19.51 15.74
N GLY A 112 -21.12 -20.69 16.02
CA GLY A 112 -21.73 -21.03 17.31
C GLY A 112 -20.75 -21.22 18.48
N LEU A 113 -19.44 -21.25 18.21
CA LEU A 113 -18.38 -21.36 19.22
C LEU A 113 -17.64 -20.02 19.43
N ILE A 114 -18.01 -18.96 18.69
CA ILE A 114 -17.39 -17.65 18.88
C ILE A 114 -17.84 -17.07 20.22
N GLY A 115 -16.87 -16.68 21.05
CA GLY A 115 -17.04 -16.14 22.40
C GLY A 115 -17.07 -17.21 23.48
N THR A 116 -16.66 -18.45 23.21
CA THR A 116 -16.70 -19.57 24.17
C THR A 116 -15.33 -20.04 24.64
N ASP A 117 -14.27 -19.31 24.31
CA ASP A 117 -12.88 -19.72 24.51
C ASP A 117 -12.58 -21.08 23.83
N ALA A 118 -13.09 -21.24 22.61
CA ALA A 118 -12.95 -22.47 21.85
C ALA A 118 -11.48 -22.74 21.48
N PHE A 119 -11.19 -23.99 21.12
CA PHE A 119 -9.84 -24.39 20.72
C PHE A 119 -9.34 -23.56 19.52
N GLN A 120 -8.20 -22.89 19.71
CA GLN A 120 -7.59 -21.97 18.73
C GLN A 120 -8.52 -20.82 18.31
N GLU A 121 -9.40 -20.37 19.19
CA GLU A 121 -10.14 -19.12 19.03
C GLU A 121 -9.25 -17.91 19.39
N ALA A 122 -9.40 -16.82 18.63
CA ALA A 122 -8.96 -15.50 19.04
C ALA A 122 -9.93 -14.46 18.47
N ASP A 123 -10.11 -13.34 19.19
CA ASP A 123 -10.85 -12.17 18.68
C ASP A 123 -10.02 -11.42 17.63
N THR A 124 -9.85 -12.03 16.46
CA THR A 124 -9.07 -11.50 15.35
C THR A 124 -9.59 -10.14 14.90
N VAL A 125 -10.91 -9.92 14.92
CA VAL A 125 -11.51 -8.64 14.56
C VAL A 125 -11.16 -7.56 15.59
N GLY A 126 -11.25 -7.85 16.89
CA GLY A 126 -10.86 -6.91 17.94
C GLY A 126 -9.38 -6.57 17.88
N ILE A 127 -8.52 -7.59 17.80
CA ILE A 127 -7.05 -7.44 17.75
C ILE A 127 -6.62 -6.61 16.54
N THR A 128 -7.19 -6.86 15.37
CA THR A 128 -6.76 -6.22 14.11
C THR A 128 -7.46 -4.90 13.81
N ARG A 129 -8.48 -4.50 14.59
CA ARG A 129 -9.27 -3.28 14.35
C ARG A 129 -8.43 -2.02 14.25
N HIS A 130 -7.35 -1.95 15.03
CA HIS A 130 -6.49 -0.76 15.12
C HIS A 130 -5.27 -0.80 14.20
N CYS A 131 -5.03 -1.92 13.53
CA CYS A 131 -3.92 -2.07 12.59
C CYS A 131 -4.37 -2.44 11.18
N THR A 132 -5.67 -2.32 10.88
CA THR A 132 -6.23 -2.51 9.54
C THR A 132 -6.93 -1.26 9.04
N LYS A 133 -7.03 -1.10 7.72
CA LYS A 133 -7.90 -0.09 7.11
C LYS A 133 -9.37 -0.44 7.34
N HIS A 134 -9.68 -1.73 7.30
CA HIS A 134 -10.99 -2.27 7.66
C HIS A 134 -10.87 -3.78 7.97
N ASN A 135 -11.85 -4.34 8.67
CA ASN A 135 -11.93 -5.79 8.86
C ASN A 135 -13.36 -6.31 8.92
N TYR A 136 -13.53 -7.59 8.61
CA TYR A 136 -14.82 -8.27 8.53
C TYR A 136 -14.82 -9.57 9.33
N LEU A 137 -15.98 -9.93 9.89
CA LEU A 137 -16.32 -11.28 10.32
C LEU A 137 -17.50 -11.77 9.47
N VAL A 138 -17.25 -12.75 8.61
CA VAL A 138 -18.27 -13.24 7.67
C VAL A 138 -19.08 -14.36 8.32
N LYS A 139 -20.32 -14.08 8.75
CA LYS A 139 -21.19 -15.07 9.42
C LYS A 139 -22.17 -15.80 8.48
N ASP A 140 -22.20 -15.43 7.20
CA ASP A 140 -23.15 -15.94 6.21
C ASP A 140 -22.41 -16.26 4.90
N PRO A 141 -22.45 -17.52 4.41
CA PRO A 141 -21.75 -17.92 3.18
C PRO A 141 -22.20 -17.13 1.95
N ALA A 142 -23.45 -16.65 1.90
CA ALA A 142 -23.93 -15.83 0.78
C ALA A 142 -23.27 -14.44 0.73
N LYS A 143 -22.73 -13.97 1.85
CA LYS A 143 -22.03 -12.67 1.95
C LYS A 143 -20.54 -12.77 1.70
N LEU A 144 -19.97 -13.98 1.63
CA LEU A 144 -18.53 -14.17 1.50
C LEU A 144 -17.98 -13.57 0.21
N GLY A 145 -18.57 -13.92 -0.94
CA GLY A 145 -18.16 -13.37 -2.24
C GLY A 145 -18.19 -11.83 -2.27
N PRO A 146 -19.34 -11.18 -2.00
CA PRO A 146 -19.43 -9.72 -1.94
C PRO A 146 -18.41 -9.08 -0.98
N THR A 147 -18.24 -9.64 0.22
CA THR A 147 -17.27 -9.14 1.22
C THR A 147 -15.84 -9.17 0.69
N ILE A 148 -15.45 -10.23 -0.02
CA ILE A 148 -14.10 -10.35 -0.60
C ILE A 148 -13.87 -9.28 -1.68
N HIS A 149 -14.83 -9.07 -2.59
CA HIS A 149 -14.72 -8.01 -3.60
C HIS A 149 -14.64 -6.61 -2.97
N GLU A 150 -15.43 -6.37 -1.93
CA GLU A 150 -15.38 -5.12 -1.16
C GLU A 150 -14.06 -4.95 -0.41
N ALA A 151 -13.51 -6.01 0.17
CA ALA A 151 -12.22 -5.98 0.85
C ALA A 151 -11.08 -5.57 -0.10
N PHE A 152 -11.07 -6.11 -1.33
CA PHE A 152 -10.11 -5.70 -2.36
C PHE A 152 -10.31 -4.25 -2.80
N HIS A 153 -11.57 -3.81 -2.96
CA HIS A 153 -11.87 -2.42 -3.28
C HIS A 153 -11.34 -1.48 -2.19
N ILE A 154 -11.60 -1.77 -0.91
CA ILE A 154 -11.10 -0.97 0.21
C ILE A 154 -9.58 -1.03 0.28
N ALA A 155 -8.95 -2.19 0.13
CA ALA A 155 -7.49 -2.33 0.23
C ALA A 155 -6.75 -1.49 -0.82
N THR A 156 -7.33 -1.30 -2.01
CA THR A 156 -6.66 -0.70 -3.18
C THR A 156 -7.10 0.73 -3.52
N SER A 157 -8.28 1.16 -3.09
CA SER A 157 -8.79 2.51 -3.41
C SER A 157 -8.40 3.57 -2.39
N GLY A 158 -8.29 4.82 -2.83
CA GLY A 158 -7.84 5.92 -1.97
C GLY A 158 -6.40 5.68 -1.48
N ARG A 159 -6.13 5.96 -0.20
CA ARG A 159 -4.89 5.51 0.43
C ARG A 159 -4.93 3.99 0.63
N PRO A 160 -4.05 3.20 -0.01
CA PRO A 160 -4.09 1.75 0.12
C PRO A 160 -3.79 1.29 1.54
N GLY A 161 -4.17 0.06 1.88
CA GLY A 161 -3.91 -0.50 3.20
C GLY A 161 -4.43 -1.92 3.37
N PRO A 162 -4.13 -2.56 4.50
CA PRO A 162 -4.52 -3.93 4.78
C PRO A 162 -5.99 -4.05 5.19
N VAL A 163 -6.66 -5.07 4.68
CA VAL A 163 -8.02 -5.46 5.08
C VAL A 163 -8.02 -6.90 5.53
N VAL A 164 -8.60 -7.17 6.71
CA VAL A 164 -8.73 -8.53 7.25
C VAL A 164 -10.14 -9.08 7.00
N VAL A 165 -10.24 -10.32 6.55
CA VAL A 165 -11.51 -11.03 6.36
C VAL A 165 -11.46 -12.33 7.16
N ASP A 166 -12.18 -12.36 8.28
CA ASP A 166 -12.25 -13.50 9.20
C ASP A 166 -13.42 -14.41 8.82
N ILE A 167 -13.12 -15.70 8.57
CA ILE A 167 -14.05 -16.66 7.99
C ILE A 167 -14.21 -17.89 8.90
N PRO A 168 -15.32 -18.00 9.63
CA PRO A 168 -15.71 -19.18 10.40
C PRO A 168 -15.73 -20.47 9.57
N LYS A 169 -15.26 -21.57 10.16
CA LYS A 169 -15.14 -22.86 9.48
C LYS A 169 -16.47 -23.40 8.93
N ASP A 170 -17.57 -23.20 9.64
CA ASP A 170 -18.91 -23.56 9.18
C ASP A 170 -19.35 -22.76 7.95
N VAL A 171 -18.98 -21.49 7.87
CA VAL A 171 -19.23 -20.64 6.69
C VAL A 171 -18.41 -21.11 5.48
N GLN A 172 -17.21 -21.63 5.69
CA GLN A 172 -16.39 -22.19 4.60
C GLN A 172 -17.00 -23.46 4.00
N VAL A 173 -17.69 -24.27 4.81
CA VAL A 173 -18.26 -25.56 4.37
C VAL A 173 -19.69 -25.42 3.89
N ALA A 174 -20.47 -24.50 4.46
CA ALA A 174 -21.85 -24.24 4.06
C ALA A 174 -21.94 -23.80 2.59
N THR A 175 -23.06 -24.14 1.94
CA THR A 175 -23.28 -23.82 0.54
C THR A 175 -24.07 -22.52 0.36
N ALA A 176 -23.73 -21.77 -0.68
CA ALA A 176 -24.47 -20.60 -1.10
C ALA A 176 -24.35 -20.39 -2.62
N ARG A 177 -25.19 -19.50 -3.15
CA ARG A 177 -25.04 -19.03 -4.53
C ARG A 177 -24.01 -17.91 -4.58
N TYR A 178 -23.10 -17.98 -5.53
CA TYR A 178 -22.16 -16.90 -5.82
C TYR A 178 -22.45 -16.27 -7.18
N THR A 179 -22.47 -14.95 -7.22
CA THR A 179 -22.50 -14.20 -8.47
C THR A 179 -21.47 -13.10 -8.34
N LYS A 180 -20.60 -12.98 -9.34
CA LYS A 180 -19.59 -11.92 -9.40
C LYS A 180 -20.28 -10.57 -9.19
N PRO A 181 -19.92 -9.81 -8.15
CA PRO A 181 -20.48 -8.48 -7.94
C PRO A 181 -20.15 -7.57 -9.13
N GLY A 182 -21.04 -6.60 -9.38
CA GLY A 182 -20.74 -5.48 -10.27
C GLY A 182 -19.73 -4.51 -9.62
N PRO A 183 -19.53 -3.31 -10.20
CA PRO A 183 -18.67 -2.29 -9.62
C PRO A 183 -19.08 -1.97 -8.17
N ILE A 184 -18.13 -2.09 -7.24
CA ILE A 184 -18.36 -1.81 -5.83
C ILE A 184 -18.58 -0.29 -5.65
N GLN A 185 -19.74 0.08 -5.11
CA GLN A 185 -20.05 1.46 -4.72
C GLN A 185 -20.27 1.52 -3.21
N HIS A 186 -19.24 1.88 -2.46
CA HIS A 186 -19.37 2.06 -1.02
C HIS A 186 -20.24 3.28 -0.70
N LYS A 187 -21.15 3.13 0.27
CA LYS A 187 -22.11 4.21 0.63
C LYS A 187 -21.39 5.45 1.16
N THR A 188 -20.38 5.25 2.00
CA THR A 188 -19.69 6.32 2.74
C THR A 188 -18.22 6.51 2.35
N TYR A 189 -17.62 5.57 1.61
CA TYR A 189 -16.20 5.58 1.31
C TYR A 189 -16.01 5.93 -0.17
N ARG A 190 -15.67 7.18 -0.43
CA ARG A 190 -15.53 7.73 -1.79
C ARG A 190 -14.28 8.62 -1.85
N PRO A 191 -13.08 8.04 -2.00
CA PRO A 191 -11.85 8.80 -2.06
C PRO A 191 -11.87 9.77 -3.25
N ARG A 192 -11.44 11.01 -3.03
CA ARG A 192 -11.38 12.03 -4.08
C ARG A 192 -10.10 11.85 -4.88
N VAL A 193 -10.26 11.41 -6.14
CA VAL A 193 -9.13 11.13 -7.04
C VAL A 193 -8.70 12.37 -7.81
N LYS A 194 -9.64 13.24 -8.22
CA LYS A 194 -9.35 14.46 -8.97
C LYS A 194 -9.68 15.71 -8.15
N ALA A 195 -8.74 16.64 -8.13
CA ALA A 195 -8.96 17.99 -7.59
C ALA A 195 -9.70 18.87 -8.62
N PRO A 196 -10.36 19.96 -8.18
CA PRO A 196 -10.90 20.98 -9.06
C PRO A 196 -9.73 21.69 -9.73
N GLN A 197 -9.92 22.04 -11.00
CA GLN A 197 -8.91 22.74 -11.77
C GLN A 197 -8.42 24.01 -11.05
N SER A 198 -9.30 24.76 -10.38
CA SER A 198 -8.93 25.98 -9.64
C SER A 198 -7.94 25.75 -8.50
N GLU A 199 -7.99 24.59 -7.81
CA GLU A 199 -7.02 24.25 -6.77
C GLU A 199 -5.64 23.99 -7.42
N ILE A 200 -5.61 23.25 -8.53
CA ILE A 200 -4.37 22.96 -9.27
C ILE A 200 -3.75 24.22 -9.88
N GLU A 201 -4.58 25.10 -10.42
CA GLU A 201 -4.15 26.41 -10.94
C GLU A 201 -3.46 27.26 -9.87
N GLN A 202 -4.00 27.28 -8.65
CA GLN A 202 -3.35 27.97 -7.53
C GLN A 202 -1.99 27.36 -7.18
N VAL A 203 -1.84 26.03 -7.22
CA VAL A 203 -0.52 25.39 -7.03
C VAL A 203 0.47 25.83 -8.10
N VAL A 204 0.04 25.86 -9.36
CA VAL A 204 0.87 26.30 -10.50
C VAL A 204 1.28 27.77 -10.35
N ASP A 205 0.36 28.63 -9.93
CA ASP A 205 0.64 30.06 -9.69
C ASP A 205 1.62 30.26 -8.53
N MET A 206 1.47 29.49 -7.44
CA MET A 206 2.43 29.49 -6.33
C MET A 206 3.82 29.05 -6.81
N LEU A 207 3.90 28.00 -7.63
CA LEU A 207 5.16 27.50 -8.18
C LEU A 207 5.82 28.53 -9.12
N ALA A 208 5.04 29.21 -9.96
CA ALA A 208 5.55 30.22 -10.89
C ALA A 208 6.11 31.46 -10.18
N ALA A 209 5.56 31.79 -9.00
CA ALA A 209 6.00 32.94 -8.19
C ALA A 209 7.15 32.64 -7.23
N ALA A 210 7.57 31.37 -7.08
CA ALA A 210 8.60 30.98 -6.12
C ALA A 210 10.03 31.17 -6.68
N GLU A 211 10.94 31.71 -5.86
CA GLU A 211 12.35 31.88 -6.20
C GLU A 211 13.19 30.70 -5.69
N ARG A 212 12.75 30.05 -4.62
CA ARG A 212 13.44 28.92 -3.97
C ARG A 212 12.49 27.73 -3.75
N PRO A 213 11.82 27.22 -4.80
CA PRO A 213 10.89 26.11 -4.65
C PRO A 213 11.63 24.81 -4.32
N ILE A 214 10.98 23.97 -3.51
CA ILE A 214 11.40 22.60 -3.26
C ILE A 214 10.19 21.66 -3.27
N LEU A 215 10.36 20.51 -3.94
CA LEU A 215 9.44 19.39 -3.81
C LEU A 215 9.82 18.68 -2.51
N TYR A 216 8.92 18.69 -1.53
CA TYR A 216 8.98 18.01 -0.23
C TYR A 216 9.55 18.74 1.00
N THR A 217 10.85 19.02 1.10
CA THR A 217 11.44 19.63 2.31
C THR A 217 12.78 20.29 2.04
N GLY A 218 13.11 21.35 2.79
CA GLY A 218 14.44 21.97 2.78
C GLY A 218 14.47 23.30 3.54
N GLY A 219 15.56 23.53 4.27
CA GLY A 219 15.83 24.79 4.93
C GLY A 219 16.08 25.90 3.91
N GLY A 220 15.49 27.07 4.13
CA GLY A 220 15.69 28.24 3.27
C GLY A 220 14.89 28.27 1.96
N ALA A 221 13.99 27.31 1.73
CA ALA A 221 12.98 27.38 0.68
C ALA A 221 11.90 28.44 1.00
N ASP A 222 11.28 29.03 -0.02
CA ASP A 222 10.13 29.94 0.09
C ASP A 222 8.80 29.24 -0.26
N LEU A 223 8.87 28.15 -1.01
CA LEU A 223 7.75 27.27 -1.33
C LEU A 223 8.15 25.80 -1.14
N VAL A 224 7.35 25.08 -0.38
CA VAL A 224 7.41 23.62 -0.24
C VAL A 224 6.16 23.01 -0.87
N ILE A 225 6.34 22.12 -1.85
CA ILE A 225 5.24 21.32 -2.40
C ILE A 225 5.43 19.87 -1.97
N ALA A 226 4.63 19.44 -1.00
CA ALA A 226 4.59 18.08 -0.51
C ALA A 226 3.56 17.26 -1.29
N ILE A 227 4.01 16.24 -2.03
CA ILE A 227 3.17 15.39 -2.87
C ILE A 227 3.20 13.97 -2.30
N GLY A 228 2.05 13.45 -1.87
CA GLY A 228 1.91 12.07 -1.37
C GLY A 228 2.76 11.78 -0.13
N SER A 229 2.90 12.75 0.77
CA SER A 229 3.76 12.62 1.95
C SER A 229 3.02 12.94 3.25
N ARG A 230 3.44 12.30 4.35
CA ARG A 230 2.73 12.36 5.63
C ARG A 230 3.34 13.28 6.69
N PHE A 231 4.35 14.09 6.33
CA PHE A 231 5.12 14.92 7.26
C PHE A 231 5.51 14.17 8.54
N ASP A 232 6.16 13.02 8.37
CA ASP A 232 6.61 12.15 9.46
C ASP A 232 7.76 12.81 10.25
N ASP A 233 7.86 12.49 11.54
CA ASP A 233 8.85 13.08 12.45
C ASP A 233 10.29 12.77 12.05
N ARG A 234 10.54 11.64 11.38
CA ARG A 234 11.85 11.30 10.80
C ARG A 234 12.29 12.26 9.71
N VAL A 235 11.36 12.98 9.09
CA VAL A 235 11.63 13.97 8.03
C VAL A 235 11.54 15.38 8.57
N THR A 236 10.51 15.69 9.36
CA THR A 236 10.32 17.05 9.85
C THR A 236 11.29 17.40 10.96
N GLY A 237 11.74 16.41 11.74
CA GLY A 237 12.45 16.64 12.98
C GLY A 237 11.65 17.58 13.88
N ARG A 238 12.26 18.73 14.21
CA ARG A 238 11.60 19.81 14.96
C ARG A 238 10.61 20.58 14.07
N LEU A 239 9.31 20.48 14.40
CA LEU A 239 8.23 21.12 13.63
C LEU A 239 8.35 22.65 13.55
N ASP A 240 8.80 23.30 14.62
CA ASP A 240 9.01 24.76 14.67
C ASP A 240 10.16 25.22 13.76
N ALA A 241 11.11 24.33 13.47
CA ALA A 241 12.21 24.56 12.55
C ALA A 241 11.94 24.01 11.13
N PHE A 242 10.79 23.35 10.91
CA PHE A 242 10.47 22.74 9.63
C PHE A 242 10.04 23.81 8.62
N SER A 243 11.02 24.30 7.86
CA SER A 243 10.82 25.29 6.80
C SER A 243 9.99 26.51 7.27
N PRO A 244 10.46 27.25 8.29
CA PRO A 244 9.63 28.22 9.03
C PRO A 244 9.11 29.40 8.18
N ASN A 245 9.80 29.74 7.09
CA ASN A 245 9.48 30.90 6.25
C ASN A 245 8.92 30.52 4.88
N SER A 246 8.54 29.25 4.67
CA SER A 246 7.98 28.80 3.40
C SER A 246 6.46 28.77 3.42
N ARG A 247 5.87 29.11 2.28
CA ARG A 247 4.52 28.68 1.92
C ARG A 247 4.54 27.18 1.65
N LYS A 248 3.49 26.47 2.02
CA LYS A 248 3.40 25.01 1.97
C LYS A 248 2.15 24.59 1.23
N VAL A 249 2.34 23.77 0.20
CA VAL A 249 1.29 23.05 -0.51
C VAL A 249 1.36 21.58 -0.10
N HIS A 250 0.23 20.96 0.19
CA HIS A 250 0.14 19.53 0.45
C HIS A 250 -0.91 18.88 -0.42
N ILE A 251 -0.45 18.00 -1.30
CA ILE A 251 -1.26 17.19 -2.21
C ILE A 251 -1.29 15.76 -1.67
N ASP A 252 -2.46 15.31 -1.21
CA ASP A 252 -2.62 13.99 -0.60
C ASP A 252 -3.99 13.39 -0.92
N ILE A 253 -4.06 12.08 -1.10
CA ILE A 253 -5.31 11.37 -1.36
C ILE A 253 -6.10 11.17 -0.05
N ASP A 254 -5.42 11.20 1.09
CA ASP A 254 -5.99 11.04 2.42
C ASP A 254 -6.21 12.40 3.09
N ARG A 255 -7.47 12.81 3.16
CA ARG A 255 -7.88 14.05 3.83
C ARG A 255 -7.43 14.13 5.28
N SER A 256 -7.27 13.00 5.97
CA SER A 256 -6.85 12.99 7.38
C SER A 256 -5.35 13.26 7.58
N SER A 257 -4.54 13.16 6.52
CA SER A 257 -3.12 13.51 6.55
C SER A 257 -2.88 15.03 6.49
N VAL A 258 -3.80 15.77 5.87
CA VAL A 258 -3.68 17.22 5.69
C VAL A 258 -3.84 17.95 7.02
N ASN A 259 -2.95 18.92 7.27
CA ASN A 259 -2.91 19.72 8.51
C ASN A 259 -2.81 18.88 9.81
N LYS A 260 -2.40 17.62 9.72
CA LYS A 260 -2.23 16.73 10.87
C LYS A 260 -1.02 17.12 11.72
N ASN A 261 0.15 17.21 11.09
CA ASN A 261 1.42 17.53 11.75
C ASN A 261 1.90 18.95 11.40
N VAL A 262 1.82 19.32 10.12
CA VAL A 262 2.27 20.62 9.59
C VAL A 262 1.07 21.35 9.00
N ARG A 263 0.86 22.60 9.42
CA ARG A 263 -0.15 23.49 8.83
C ARG A 263 0.31 23.93 7.44
N VAL A 264 -0.58 23.84 6.46
CA VAL A 264 -0.29 24.19 5.05
C VAL A 264 -1.16 25.34 4.57
N ASP A 265 -0.64 26.11 3.61
CA ASP A 265 -1.33 27.25 3.01
C ASP A 265 -2.34 26.81 1.95
N LEU A 266 -2.05 25.73 1.23
CA LEU A 266 -2.94 25.13 0.24
C LEU A 266 -2.95 23.62 0.37
N ALA A 267 -4.13 23.06 0.62
CA ALA A 267 -4.36 21.63 0.65
C ALA A 267 -5.12 21.19 -0.60
N VAL A 268 -4.60 20.18 -1.30
CA VAL A 268 -5.23 19.61 -2.49
C VAL A 268 -5.51 18.13 -2.21
N ILE A 269 -6.80 17.78 -2.12
CA ILE A 269 -7.18 16.37 -1.95
C ILE A 269 -7.32 15.73 -3.33
N ALA A 270 -6.34 14.91 -3.71
CA ALA A 270 -6.30 14.23 -5.00
C ALA A 270 -5.32 13.06 -5.00
N ASP A 271 -5.46 12.21 -6.00
CA ASP A 271 -4.40 11.31 -6.41
C ASP A 271 -3.20 12.09 -6.95
N ALA A 272 -2.00 11.72 -6.51
CA ALA A 272 -0.77 12.44 -6.84
C ALA A 272 -0.46 12.40 -8.35
N GLY A 273 -0.72 11.27 -9.02
CA GLY A 273 -0.51 11.13 -10.46
C GLY A 273 -1.38 12.11 -11.25
N HIS A 274 -2.69 12.09 -11.00
CA HIS A 274 -3.62 13.01 -11.64
C HIS A 274 -3.30 14.48 -11.35
N ALA A 275 -2.97 14.82 -10.09
CA ALA A 275 -2.62 16.18 -9.72
C ALA A 275 -1.36 16.66 -10.47
N MET A 276 -0.32 15.82 -10.55
CA MET A 276 0.90 16.15 -11.28
C MET A 276 0.67 16.29 -12.79
N GLU A 277 -0.14 15.41 -13.39
CA GLU A 277 -0.52 15.50 -14.81
C GLU A 277 -1.25 16.83 -15.11
N ASP A 278 -2.22 17.19 -14.27
CA ASP A 278 -2.96 18.44 -14.40
C ASP A 278 -2.05 19.66 -14.20
N MET A 279 -1.15 19.63 -13.21
CA MET A 279 -0.15 20.68 -12.97
C MET A 279 0.75 20.88 -14.20
N VAL A 280 1.30 19.80 -14.76
CA VAL A 280 2.17 19.87 -15.95
C VAL A 280 1.40 20.38 -17.16
N ARG A 281 0.15 19.94 -17.37
CA ARG A 281 -0.71 20.42 -18.46
C ARG A 281 -0.93 21.92 -18.37
N ILE A 282 -1.33 22.41 -17.19
CA ILE A 282 -1.62 23.84 -16.95
C ILE A 282 -0.34 24.66 -17.08
N TRP A 283 0.78 24.20 -16.51
CA TRP A 283 2.08 24.88 -16.61
C TRP A 283 2.49 25.10 -18.08
N LYS A 284 2.38 24.06 -18.92
CA LYS A 284 2.70 24.15 -20.36
C LYS A 284 1.76 25.09 -21.11
N ALA A 285 0.47 25.09 -20.76
CA ALA A 285 -0.53 25.95 -21.40
C ALA A 285 -0.34 27.44 -21.09
N ARG A 286 0.03 27.77 -19.84
CA ARG A 286 0.16 29.16 -19.39
C ARG A 286 1.44 29.85 -19.86
N GLN A 287 2.46 29.10 -20.30
CA GLN A 287 3.75 29.63 -20.76
C GLN A 287 4.36 30.67 -19.80
N HIS A 288 4.28 30.43 -18.49
CA HIS A 288 4.83 31.35 -17.50
C HIS A 288 6.29 31.68 -17.81
N PRO A 289 6.72 32.95 -17.60
CA PRO A 289 8.14 33.27 -17.64
C PRO A 289 8.85 32.39 -16.61
N LYS A 290 9.96 31.76 -17.01
CA LYS A 290 10.71 30.89 -16.09
C LYS A 290 11.22 31.76 -14.94
N PRO A 291 10.94 31.41 -13.66
CA PRO A 291 11.53 32.12 -12.54
C PRO A 291 13.04 31.96 -12.59
N ASP A 292 13.77 33.05 -12.31
CA ASP A 292 15.22 32.99 -12.18
C ASP A 292 15.57 32.30 -10.85
N THR A 293 15.96 31.03 -10.95
CA THR A 293 16.34 30.19 -9.81
C THR A 293 17.86 30.01 -9.73
N THR A 294 18.64 30.84 -10.44
CA THR A 294 20.11 30.69 -10.55
C THR A 294 20.81 30.73 -9.19
N ASP A 295 20.46 31.71 -8.35
CA ASP A 295 21.01 31.84 -7.00
C ASP A 295 20.60 30.70 -6.08
N TRP A 296 19.38 30.18 -6.24
CA TRP A 296 18.91 29.02 -5.50
C TRP A 296 19.71 27.76 -5.83
N TRP A 297 19.91 27.49 -7.12
CA TRP A 297 20.74 26.38 -7.59
C TRP A 297 22.20 26.51 -7.15
N ARG A 298 22.75 27.73 -7.11
CA ARG A 298 24.09 27.98 -6.56
C ARG A 298 24.19 27.58 -5.09
N ARG A 299 23.19 27.91 -4.28
CA ARG A 299 23.13 27.49 -2.86
C ARG A 299 23.02 25.98 -2.71
N ILE A 300 22.15 25.34 -3.49
CA ILE A 300 22.01 23.87 -3.50
C ILE A 300 23.33 23.21 -3.89
N ALA A 301 24.04 23.74 -4.89
CA ALA A 301 25.35 23.24 -5.30
C ALA A 301 26.37 23.35 -4.15
N GLY A 302 26.38 24.46 -3.40
CA GLY A 302 27.19 24.60 -2.20
C GLY A 302 26.91 23.55 -1.13
N TRP A 303 25.63 23.22 -0.88
CA TRP A 303 25.27 22.14 0.05
C TRP A 303 25.68 20.76 -0.45
N ARG A 304 25.52 20.49 -1.76
CA ARG A 304 25.95 19.22 -2.37
C ARG A 304 27.47 19.04 -2.33
N ALA A 305 28.23 20.12 -2.44
CA ALA A 305 29.70 20.10 -2.38
C ALA A 305 30.25 19.64 -1.02
N VAL A 306 29.43 19.63 0.05
CA VAL A 306 29.82 19.06 1.35
C VAL A 306 30.09 17.55 1.26
N GLY A 307 29.48 16.84 0.29
CA GLY A 307 29.68 15.39 0.16
C GLY A 307 29.20 14.62 1.39
N CYS A 308 28.05 14.98 1.97
CA CYS A 308 27.57 14.44 3.26
C CYS A 308 27.32 12.92 3.30
N LEU A 309 27.35 12.25 2.13
CA LEU A 309 27.24 10.79 1.99
C LEU A 309 28.59 10.10 1.76
N ASP A 310 29.69 10.85 1.80
CA ASP A 310 31.03 10.31 1.76
C ASP A 310 31.43 9.71 3.11
N PHE A 311 32.36 8.77 3.05
CA PHE A 311 32.82 8.00 4.18
C PHE A 311 34.32 7.73 4.04
N PRO A 312 35.06 7.62 5.16
CA PRO A 312 36.45 7.25 5.11
C PRO A 312 36.61 5.82 4.60
N GLU A 313 37.50 5.61 3.65
CA GLU A 313 37.87 4.27 3.19
C GLU A 313 38.94 3.66 4.11
N THR A 314 38.81 2.38 4.41
CA THR A 314 39.82 1.61 5.13
C THR A 314 40.16 0.31 4.39
N ALA A 315 41.42 -0.09 4.49
CA ALA A 315 41.92 -1.34 3.88
C ALA A 315 41.67 -2.57 4.77
N SER A 316 41.51 -2.36 6.08
CA SER A 316 41.32 -3.42 7.09
C SER A 316 39.88 -3.92 7.20
N ASP A 317 38.90 -3.05 6.92
CA ASP A 317 37.50 -3.33 7.23
C ASP A 317 36.61 -3.25 5.98
N ILE A 318 35.50 -3.99 6.01
CA ILE A 318 34.46 -3.89 4.99
C ILE A 318 33.53 -2.74 5.36
N MET A 319 33.62 -1.63 4.63
CA MET A 319 32.71 -0.51 4.81
C MET A 319 31.31 -0.86 4.27
N PRO A 320 30.23 -0.81 5.07
CA PRO A 320 28.89 -1.15 4.59
C PRO A 320 28.44 -0.23 3.45
N GLN A 321 28.82 1.05 3.48
CA GLN A 321 28.56 2.02 2.42
C GLN A 321 29.23 1.60 1.10
N ARG A 322 30.47 1.08 1.16
CA ARG A 322 31.20 0.54 0.00
C ARG A 322 30.50 -0.69 -0.55
N ALA A 323 30.04 -1.59 0.30
CA ALA A 323 29.29 -2.78 -0.12
C ALA A 323 28.01 -2.40 -0.89
N ILE A 324 27.24 -1.44 -0.37
CA ILE A 324 26.03 -0.92 -1.05
C ILE A 324 26.39 -0.24 -2.37
N ARG A 325 27.40 0.65 -2.39
CA ARG A 325 27.87 1.31 -3.62
C ARG A 325 28.29 0.28 -4.69
N ALA A 326 28.97 -0.80 -4.29
CA ALA A 326 29.38 -1.86 -5.22
C ALA A 326 28.19 -2.63 -5.80
N LEU A 327 27.15 -2.91 -5.00
CA LEU A 327 25.92 -3.53 -5.49
C LEU A 327 25.21 -2.61 -6.52
N CYS A 328 25.12 -1.31 -6.24
CA CYS A 328 24.53 -0.34 -7.17
C CYS A 328 25.36 -0.16 -8.45
N GLY A 329 26.69 -0.04 -8.31
CA GLY A 329 27.61 0.24 -9.42
C GLY A 329 27.79 -0.91 -10.43
N ARG A 330 27.55 -2.16 -10.01
CA ARG A 330 27.54 -3.34 -10.90
C ARG A 330 26.36 -3.36 -11.87
N HIS A 331 25.33 -2.52 -11.68
CA HIS A 331 24.22 -2.38 -12.64
C HIS A 331 24.43 -1.28 -13.69
N SER A 332 25.38 -0.37 -13.49
CA SER A 332 25.72 0.67 -14.46
C SER A 332 26.68 0.23 -15.58
N THR A 333 27.31 -0.94 -15.47
CA THR A 333 28.31 -1.44 -16.45
C THR A 333 27.80 -2.49 -17.43
N SER A 334 26.50 -2.87 -17.40
CA SER A 334 25.93 -3.81 -18.38
C SER A 334 25.30 -3.17 -19.63
N ALA A 335 25.24 -1.83 -19.71
CA ALA A 335 24.64 -1.13 -20.85
C ALA A 335 25.64 -0.58 -21.89
N SER A 336 26.95 -0.86 -21.77
CA SER A 336 27.96 -0.50 -22.76
C SER A 336 28.81 -1.71 -23.17
N ARG A 337 28.20 -2.68 -23.83
CA ARG A 337 28.94 -3.54 -24.77
C ARG A 337 28.52 -3.15 -26.18
N SER A 338 29.24 -2.18 -26.74
CA SER A 338 29.29 -1.98 -28.19
C SER A 338 29.87 -3.23 -28.84
N PRO A 339 29.27 -3.77 -29.91
CA PRO A 339 29.87 -4.82 -30.70
C PRO A 339 30.88 -4.15 -31.65
N THR A 340 32.16 -4.24 -31.32
CA THR A 340 33.22 -4.00 -32.31
C THR A 340 34.13 -5.22 -32.29
N GLY A 341 33.96 -6.02 -33.34
CA GLY A 341 34.92 -7.03 -33.72
C GLY A 341 36.23 -6.40 -34.21
N GLY A 342 37.26 -7.23 -34.16
CA GLY A 342 38.62 -7.04 -34.59
C GLY A 342 39.35 -8.31 -34.21
#